data_AF-A0AA96GAP7-F1
#
_entry.id   AF-A0AA96GAP7-F1
#
_cell.length_a   1.000
_cell.length_b   1.000
_cell.length_c   1.000
_cell.angle_alpha   90.00
_cell.angle_beta   90.00
_cell.angle_gamma   90.00
#
_symmetry.space_group_name_H-M   'P 1'
#
loop_
_entity.id
_entity.type
_entity.pdbx_description
1 polymer ?
#
loop_
_entity_poly.entity_id
_entity_poly.type
_entity_poly.pdbx_seq_one_letter_code
_entity_poly.pdbx_strand_id
1 'polypeptide(L)' 'MAAEAGNGVYGILSNPYLDQAAKTERYKLSVTIHETWKFSYKEDTQLQIAGRPGVLHHTDQNTLTRV' A
#
# COMPACT_ATOMS: atom_id res chain seq x y z
N MET A 1 -5.31 -8.67 -0.36
CA MET A 1 -6.39 -7.68 -0.20
C MET A 1 -5.92 -6.33 -0.73
N ALA A 2 -6.82 -5.42 -1.12
CA ALA A 2 -6.45 -4.10 -1.59
C ALA A 2 -7.42 -3.02 -1.13
N ALA A 3 -6.89 -1.82 -0.85
CA ALA A 3 -7.63 -0.59 -0.64
C ALA A 3 -7.45 0.34 -1.86
N GLU A 4 -8.47 1.13 -2.16
CA GLU A 4 -8.52 2.01 -3.34
C GLU A 4 -9.04 3.40 -2.95
N ALA A 5 -8.46 4.45 -3.53
CA ALA A 5 -8.97 5.81 -3.37
C ALA A 5 -10.42 5.91 -3.89
N GLY A 6 -11.31 6.53 -3.12
CA GLY A 6 -12.73 6.66 -3.45
C GLY A 6 -13.60 5.43 -3.16
N ASN A 7 -13.02 4.32 -2.70
CA ASN A 7 -13.80 3.16 -2.27
C ASN A 7 -14.49 3.42 -0.91
N GLY A 8 -15.78 3.06 -0.78
CA GLY A 8 -16.56 3.30 0.44
C GLY A 8 -16.36 2.27 1.56
N VAL A 9 -15.67 1.16 1.29
CA VAL A 9 -15.45 0.07 2.26
C VAL A 9 -13.97 -0.06 2.61
N TYR A 10 -13.11 -0.17 1.59
CA TYR A 10 -11.65 -0.19 1.73
C TYR A 10 -11.05 1.07 1.11
N GLY A 11 -11.45 2.22 1.64
CA GLY A 11 -11.10 3.54 1.13
C GLY A 11 -9.72 4.02 1.58
N ILE A 12 -9.06 4.75 0.68
CA ILE A 12 -7.89 5.57 1.00
C ILE A 12 -8.32 7.03 0.98
N LEU A 13 -8.06 7.75 2.09
CA LEU A 13 -8.35 9.17 2.22
C LEU A 13 -7.05 9.96 2.26
N SER A 14 -7.05 11.09 1.57
CA SER A 14 -5.92 12.01 1.53
C SER A 14 -6.39 13.41 1.89
N ASN A 15 -5.51 14.16 2.56
CA ASN A 15 -5.71 15.59 2.69
C ASN A 15 -5.49 16.28 1.32
N PRO A 16 -5.89 17.55 1.15
CA PRO A 16 -5.79 18.21 -0.16
C PRO A 16 -4.38 18.28 -0.74
N TYR A 17 -3.35 18.41 0.12
CA TYR A 17 -1.97 18.44 -0.35
C TYR A 17 -1.54 17.08 -0.90
N LEU A 18 -1.79 15.99 -0.16
CA LEU A 18 -1.43 14.64 -0.58
C LEU A 18 -2.20 14.22 -1.83
N ASP A 19 -3.49 14.57 -1.93
CA ASP A 19 -4.30 14.28 -3.12
C ASP A 19 -3.74 14.94 -4.40
N GLN A 20 -3.06 16.07 -4.28
CA GLN A 20 -2.45 16.78 -5.41
C GLN A 20 -0.99 16.39 -5.66
N ALA A 21 -0.19 16.25 -4.60
CA ALA A 21 1.26 16.12 -4.70
C ALA A 21 1.74 14.67 -4.73
N ALA A 22 1.08 13.77 -3.99
CA ALA A 22 1.53 12.39 -3.77
C ALA A 22 0.35 11.47 -3.41
N LYS A 23 -0.61 11.35 -4.33
CA LYS A 23 -1.87 10.66 -4.09
C LYS A 23 -1.66 9.15 -4.08
N THR A 24 -2.10 8.48 -3.04
CA THR A 24 -2.16 7.03 -3.01
C THR A 24 -3.43 6.55 -3.70
N GLU A 25 -3.29 5.96 -4.88
CA GLU A 25 -4.41 5.43 -5.67
C GLU A 25 -4.86 4.05 -5.16
N ARG A 26 -3.89 3.21 -4.82
CA ARG A 26 -4.13 1.82 -4.42
C ARG A 26 -3.07 1.34 -3.44
N TYR A 27 -3.48 0.53 -2.48
CA TYR A 27 -2.58 -0.21 -1.61
C TYR A 27 -2.95 -1.69 -1.65
N LYS A 28 -2.00 -2.57 -2.01
CA LYS A 28 -2.20 -4.02 -2.03
C LYS A 28 -1.29 -4.66 -1.00
N LEU A 29 -1.86 -5.45 -0.10
CA LEU A 29 -1.14 -6.24 0.88
C LEU A 29 -1.51 -7.72 0.75
N SER A 30 -0.48 -8.56 0.73
CA SER A 30 -0.59 -10.01 0.85
C SER A 30 0.21 -10.46 2.06
N VAL A 31 -0.43 -11.20 2.96
CA VAL A 31 0.21 -11.77 4.15
C VAL A 31 0.12 -13.28 4.07
N THR A 32 1.24 -13.95 4.31
CA THR A 32 1.32 -15.41 4.45
C THR A 32 1.65 -15.73 5.90
N ILE A 33 0.75 -16.44 6.56
CA ILE A 33 0.98 -16.96 7.91
C ILE A 33 1.68 -18.32 7.77
N HIS A 34 2.81 -18.48 8.46
CA HIS A 34 3.60 -19.73 8.47
C HIS A 34 3.32 -20.51 9.76
N GLU A 35 4.36 -21.07 10.38
CA GLU A 35 4.30 -21.57 11.75
C GLU A 35 4.08 -20.46 12.80
N THR A 36 3.78 -20.89 14.03
CA THR A 36 3.56 -20.03 15.18
C THR A 36 4.65 -18.98 15.31
N TRP A 37 4.23 -17.71 15.43
CA TRP A 37 5.10 -16.54 15.54
C TRP A 37 5.91 -16.14 14.31
N LYS A 38 5.54 -16.63 13.12
CA LYS A 38 6.19 -16.27 11.86
C LYS A 38 5.19 -15.93 10.77
N PHE A 39 5.43 -14.82 10.07
CA PHE A 39 4.66 -14.46 8.88
C PHE A 39 5.53 -13.72 7.87
N SER A 40 5.13 -13.79 6.60
CA SER A 40 5.69 -12.94 5.54
C SER A 40 4.65 -11.98 5.02
N TYR A 41 5.09 -10.83 4.53
CA TYR A 41 4.24 -9.89 3.81
C TYR A 41 4.87 -9.44 2.49
N LYS A 42 4.00 -9.03 1.58
CA LYS A 42 4.33 -8.30 0.35
C LYS A 42 3.34 -7.16 0.17
N GLU A 43 3.85 -5.95 0.05
CA GLU A 43 3.04 -4.77 -0.20
C GLU A 43 3.43 -4.04 -1.49
N ASP A 44 2.42 -3.42 -2.11
CA ASP A 44 2.55 -2.54 -3.28
C ASP A 44 1.66 -1.31 -3.05
N THR A 45 2.29 -0.18 -2.81
CA THR A 45 1.65 1.13 -2.71
C THR A 45 1.81 1.85 -4.05
N GLN A 46 0.68 2.14 -4.68
CA GLN A 46 0.61 2.79 -5.98
C GLN A 46 0.33 4.28 -5.80
N LEU A 47 1.30 5.10 -6.16
CA LEU A 47 1.30 6.54 -5.93
C LEU A 47 1.28 7.30 -7.26
N GLN A 48 0.41 8.30 -7.36
CA GLN A 48 0.50 9.34 -8.38
C GLN A 48 1.27 10.52 -7.80
N ILE A 49 2.49 10.76 -8.31
CA ILE A 49 3.35 11.85 -7.84
C ILE A 49 3.29 13.01 -8.83
N ALA A 50 3.03 14.23 -8.33
CA ALA A 50 3.00 15.43 -9.17
C ALA A 50 4.32 15.62 -9.91
N GLY A 51 4.25 15.94 -11.21
CA GLY A 51 5.41 16.11 -12.07
C GLY A 51 6.09 14.82 -12.53
N ARG A 52 5.61 13.63 -12.09
CA ARG A 52 6.08 12.34 -12.58
C ARG A 52 5.01 11.68 -13.46
N PRO A 53 5.34 11.29 -14.70
CA PRO A 53 4.42 10.52 -15.52
C PRO A 53 4.26 9.09 -14.99
N GLY A 54 3.03 8.59 -15.02
CA GLY A 54 2.70 7.22 -14.61
C GLY A 54 2.66 7.01 -13.10
N VAL A 55 2.27 5.79 -12.72
CA VAL A 55 2.14 5.35 -11.33
C VAL A 55 3.50 4.91 -10.80
N LEU A 56 3.88 5.40 -9.62
CA LEU A 56 5.01 4.89 -8.87
C LEU A 56 4.57 3.69 -8.03
N HIS A 57 5.24 2.56 -8.22
CA HIS A 57 5.07 1.37 -7.37
C HIS A 57 6.12 1.38 -6.27
N HIS A 58 5.71 1.72 -5.05
CA HIS A 58 6.52 1.57 -3.85
C HIS A 58 6.23 0.19 -3.24
N THR A 59 7.16 -0.74 -3.40
CA THR A 59 6.99 -2.14 -2.98
C THR A 59 7.90 -2.48 -1.82
N ASP A 60 7.40 -3.22 -0.84
CA ASP A 60 8.17 -3.79 0.26
C ASP A 60 7.78 -5.26 0.49
N GLN A 61 8.73 -6.05 1.00
CA GLN A 61 8.49 -7.43 1.40
C GLN A 61 9.44 -7.86 2.51
N ASN A 62 8.92 -8.61 3.48
CA ASN A 62 9.74 -9.14 4.56
C ASN A 62 9.14 -10.42 5.17
N THR A 63 9.94 -11.11 5.99
CA THR A 63 9.50 -12.19 6.87
C THR A 63 9.85 -11.83 8.31
N LEU A 64 8.83 -11.77 9.16
CA LEU A 64 8.95 -11.39 10.56
C LEU A 64 8.79 -12.63 11.45
N THR A 65 9.65 -12.71 12.45
CA THR A 65 9.62 -13.73 13.51
C THR A 65 9.59 -13.01 14.85
N ARG A 66 8.72 -13.43 15.77
CA ARG A 66 8.68 -12.88 17.12
C ARG A 66 10.00 -13.15 17.86
N VAL A 67 10.51 -12.16 18.57
CA VAL A 67 11.67 -12.25 19.49
C VAL A 67 11.26 -12.51 20.92
#